data_AF-A0A2K2UA86-F1
#
_entry.id   AF-A0A2K2UA86-F1
#
_cell.length_a   1.000
_cell.length_b   1.000
_cell.length_c   1.000
_cell.angle_alpha   90.00
_cell.angle_beta   90.00
_cell.angle_gamma   90.00
#
_symmetry.space_group_name_H-M   'P 1'
#
loop_
_entity.id
_entity.type
_entity.pdbx_description
1 polymer ?
#
loop_
_entity_poly.entity_id
_entity_poly.type
_entity_poly.pdbx_seq_one_letter_code
_entity_poly.pdbx_strand_id
1 'polypeptide(L)'
;MKCDCCGRKKKLFESFAQITFDGGKLNFCAECNDLAYKVRDAHNEADEAKYLDLLDRWEKRTKKASPLFKVWQTAFLSSFVNPSDAEDTTDQNEIKK
;
A
#
# COMPACT_ATOMS: atom_id res chain seq x y z
N MET A 1 -1.58 12.53 -15.04
CA MET A 1 -2.03 11.58 -13.99
C MET A 1 -0.81 11.07 -13.22
N LYS A 2 -0.93 10.83 -11.91
CA LYS A 2 0.15 10.32 -11.04
C LYS A 2 -0.32 9.06 -10.32
N CYS A 3 0.63 8.23 -9.91
CA CYS A 3 0.37 7.04 -9.12
C CYS A 3 0.13 7.46 -7.67
N ASP A 4 -0.99 7.07 -7.10
CA ASP A 4 -1.35 7.36 -5.72
C ASP A 4 -0.47 6.61 -4.71
N CYS A 5 0.11 5.48 -5.10
CA CYS A 5 1.03 4.71 -4.26
C CYS A 5 2.45 5.30 -4.23
N CYS A 6 3.10 5.54 -5.38
CA CYS A 6 4.52 5.93 -5.42
C CYS A 6 4.79 7.35 -5.96
N GLY A 7 3.74 8.09 -6.34
CA GLY A 7 3.85 9.44 -6.91
C GLY A 7 4.37 9.50 -8.35
N ARG A 8 4.69 8.36 -8.99
CA ARG A 8 5.17 8.29 -10.38
C ARG A 8 4.16 8.92 -11.34
N LYS A 9 4.62 9.80 -12.23
CA LYS A 9 3.78 10.37 -13.30
C LYS A 9 3.53 9.31 -14.39
N LYS A 10 2.30 9.22 -14.87
CA LYS A 10 1.91 8.38 -16.01
C LYS A 10 2.63 8.82 -17.27
N LYS A 11 3.35 7.90 -17.91
CA LYS A 11 3.97 8.15 -19.23
C LYS A 11 2.95 8.00 -20.37
N LEU A 12 3.25 8.58 -21.53
CA LEU A 12 2.48 8.31 -22.75
C LEU A 12 2.54 6.78 -23.00
N PHE A 13 1.39 6.18 -23.30
CA PHE A 13 1.20 4.73 -23.51
C PHE A 13 1.28 3.82 -22.28
N GLU A 14 1.46 4.36 -21.07
CA GLU A 14 1.43 3.56 -19.84
C GLU A 14 -0.02 3.40 -19.35
N SER A 15 -0.44 2.18 -19.02
CA SER A 15 -1.74 1.93 -18.40
C SER A 15 -1.66 2.07 -16.88
N PHE A 16 -2.68 2.71 -16.31
CA PHE A 16 -2.84 2.84 -14.87
C PHE A 16 -4.09 2.06 -14.46
N ALA A 17 -3.98 1.25 -13.42
CA ALA A 17 -5.12 0.60 -12.81
C ALA A 17 -5.89 1.63 -11.98
N GLN A 18 -7.22 1.65 -12.10
CA GLN A 18 -8.06 2.49 -11.26
C GLN A 18 -8.76 1.61 -10.23
N ILE A 19 -8.54 1.90 -8.96
CA ILE A 19 -9.20 1.22 -7.84
C ILE A 19 -10.24 2.18 -7.29
N THR A 20 -11.50 1.73 -7.25
CA THR A 20 -12.59 2.49 -6.62
C THR A 20 -12.87 1.87 -5.26
N PHE A 21 -12.93 2.71 -4.23
CA PHE A 21 -13.25 2.33 -2.86
C PHE A 21 -14.18 3.40 -2.26
N ASP A 22 -14.75 3.14 -1.09
CA ASP A 22 -15.76 4.05 -0.49
C ASP A 22 -15.26 5.49 -0.28
N GLY A 23 -13.95 5.68 -0.11
CA GLY A 23 -13.31 7.00 0.02
C GLY A 23 -12.88 7.65 -1.29
N GLY A 24 -13.13 7.05 -2.45
CA GLY A 24 -12.88 7.64 -3.77
C GLY A 24 -12.20 6.73 -4.78
N LYS A 25 -11.39 7.33 -5.67
CA LYS A 25 -10.69 6.63 -6.76
C LYS A 25 -9.19 6.81 -6.64
N LEU A 26 -8.46 5.71 -6.70
CA LEU A 26 -7.00 5.68 -6.72
C LEU A 26 -6.50 5.25 -8.09
N ASN A 27 -5.35 5.79 -8.49
CA ASN A 27 -4.69 5.46 -9.75
C ASN A 27 -3.34 4.81 -9.44
N PHE A 28 -3.16 3.56 -9.83
CA PHE A 28 -1.93 2.81 -9.60
C PHE A 28 -1.18 2.64 -10.92
N CYS A 29 0.13 2.83 -10.91
CA CYS A 29 0.95 2.33 -12.03
C CYS A 29 0.98 0.79 -12.01
N ALA A 30 1.34 0.19 -13.14
CA ALA A 30 1.39 -1.28 -13.26
C ALA A 30 2.21 -1.94 -12.13
N GLU A 31 3.36 -1.36 -11.75
CA GLU A 31 4.20 -1.89 -10.68
C GLU A 31 3.53 -1.85 -9.30
N CYS A 32 2.83 -0.77 -8.97
CA CYS A 32 2.16 -0.65 -7.66
C CYS A 32 0.93 -1.55 -7.59
N ASN A 33 0.25 -1.74 -8.72
CA ASN A 33 -0.86 -2.66 -8.85
C ASN A 33 -0.40 -4.12 -8.71
N ASP A 34 0.68 -4.50 -9.40
CA ASP A 34 1.31 -5.82 -9.29
C ASP A 34 1.80 -6.10 -7.87
N LEU A 35 2.39 -5.11 -7.20
CA LEU A 35 2.83 -5.25 -5.81
C LEU A 35 1.65 -5.54 -4.87
N ALA A 36 0.53 -4.82 -5.01
CA ALA A 36 -0.66 -5.07 -4.20
C ALA A 36 -1.21 -6.49 -4.40
N TYR A 37 -1.22 -6.99 -5.63
CA TYR A 37 -1.60 -8.38 -5.90
C TYR A 37 -0.65 -9.37 -5.27
N LYS A 38 0.67 -9.17 -5.41
CA LYS A 38 1.68 -10.06 -4.80
C LYS A 38 1.57 -10.13 -3.29
N VAL A 39 1.26 -9.00 -2.63
CA VAL A 39 1.05 -8.96 -1.18
C VAL A 39 -0.16 -9.79 -0.79
N ARG A 40 -1.29 -9.60 -1.47
CA ARG A 40 -2.50 -10.41 -1.26
C ARG A 40 -2.24 -11.90 -1.51
N ASP A 41 -1.56 -12.21 -2.60
CA ASP A 41 -1.32 -13.60 -3.00
C ASP A 41 -0.35 -14.29 -2.02
N ALA A 42 0.71 -13.60 -1.56
CA ALA A 42 1.60 -14.12 -0.53
C ALA A 42 0.88 -14.38 0.81
N HIS A 43 -0.05 -13.50 1.20
CA HIS A 43 -0.91 -13.75 2.36
C HIS A 43 -1.80 -14.99 2.17
N ASN A 44 -2.49 -15.08 1.03
CA ASN A 44 -3.36 -16.22 0.72
C ASN A 44 -2.59 -17.55 0.63
N GLU A 45 -1.33 -17.50 0.18
CA GLU A 45 -0.40 -18.64 0.14
C GLU A 45 0.18 -18.99 1.52
N ALA A 46 -0.11 -18.20 2.57
CA ALA A 46 0.48 -18.30 3.90
C ALA A 46 2.02 -18.23 3.90
N ASP A 47 2.61 -17.54 2.92
CA ASP A 47 4.06 -17.32 2.83
C ASP A 47 4.43 -16.03 3.55
N GLU A 48 4.58 -16.13 4.87
CA GLU A 48 4.85 -15.01 5.77
C GLU A 48 6.15 -14.27 5.42
N ALA A 49 7.21 -15.00 5.08
CA ALA A 49 8.50 -14.39 4.75
C ALA A 49 8.41 -13.53 3.49
N LYS A 50 7.73 -14.03 2.45
CA LYS A 50 7.46 -13.29 1.22
C LYS A 50 6.51 -12.13 1.46
N TYR A 51 5.47 -12.31 2.28
CA TYR A 51 4.55 -11.25 2.65
C TYR A 51 5.29 -10.08 3.34
N LEU A 52 6.13 -10.36 4.33
CA LEU A 52 6.93 -9.34 5.04
C LEU A 52 7.93 -8.62 4.13
N ASP A 53 8.66 -9.34 3.25
CA ASP A 53 9.56 -8.72 2.26
C ASP A 53 8.79 -7.81 1.29
N LEU A 54 7.60 -8.22 0.86
CA LEU A 54 6.76 -7.40 -0.01
C LEU A 54 6.22 -6.15 0.71
N LEU A 55 5.87 -6.24 1.99
CA LEU A 55 5.45 -5.10 2.79
C LEU A 55 6.57 -4.06 2.97
N ASP A 56 7.78 -4.49 3.32
CA ASP A 56 8.95 -3.59 3.43
C ASP A 56 9.25 -2.90 2.10
N ARG A 57 9.19 -3.64 0.98
CA ARG A 57 9.34 -3.05 -0.37
C ARG A 57 8.22 -2.06 -0.69
N TRP A 58 7.00 -2.34 -0.23
CA TRP A 58 5.86 -1.46 -0.44
C TRP A 58 6.02 -0.15 0.32
N GLU A 59 6.41 -0.21 1.60
CA GLU A 59 6.68 0.94 2.44
C GLU A 59 7.77 1.86 1.83
N LYS A 60 8.87 1.26 1.36
CA LYS A 60 9.95 2.02 0.69
C LYS A 60 9.47 2.74 -0.56
N ARG A 61 8.48 2.18 -1.28
CA ARG A 61 7.88 2.78 -2.47
C ARG A 61 6.83 3.86 -2.14
N THR A 62 6.18 3.78 -0.97
CA THR A 62 5.07 4.67 -0.58
C THR A 62 5.51 5.95 0.13
N LYS A 63 6.81 6.27 0.14
CA LYS A 63 7.35 7.54 0.68
C LYS A 63 6.68 8.80 0.13
N LYS A 64 6.10 8.73 -1.08
CA LYS A 64 5.36 9.83 -1.73
C LYS A 64 3.89 9.48 -1.98
N ALA A 65 3.35 8.55 -1.20
CA ALA A 65 1.96 8.12 -1.32
C ALA A 65 0.98 9.26 -1.01
N SER A 66 -0.16 9.23 -1.68
CA SER A 66 -1.25 10.15 -1.38
C SER A 66 -1.95 9.78 -0.07
N PRO A 67 -2.59 10.75 0.62
CA PRO A 67 -3.37 10.45 1.83
C PRO A 67 -4.47 9.41 1.59
N LEU A 68 -5.14 9.48 0.42
CA LEU A 68 -6.16 8.50 0.03
C LEU A 68 -5.58 7.09 -0.11
N PHE A 69 -4.35 6.97 -0.63
CA PHE A 69 -3.68 5.67 -0.70
C PHE A 69 -3.46 5.09 0.70
N LYS A 70 -3.06 5.90 1.70
CA LYS A 70 -2.83 5.40 3.07
C LYS A 70 -4.10 4.84 3.67
N VAL A 71 -5.23 5.55 3.54
CA VAL A 71 -6.55 5.08 4.00
C VAL A 71 -6.91 3.74 3.35
N TRP A 72 -6.76 3.65 2.03
CA TRP A 72 -7.01 2.41 1.31
C TRP A 72 -6.05 1.29 1.70
N GLN A 73 -4.76 1.59 1.88
CA GLN A 73 -3.75 0.59 2.25
C GLN A 73 -4.06 0.00 3.62
N THR A 74 -4.44 0.82 4.60
CA THR A 74 -4.85 0.35 5.93
C THR A 74 -6.07 -0.57 5.82
N ALA A 75 -7.11 -0.19 5.07
CA ALA A 75 -8.29 -1.03 4.88
C ALA A 75 -7.99 -2.33 4.10
N PHE A 76 -7.09 -2.25 3.12
CA PHE A 76 -6.63 -3.39 2.34
C PHE A 76 -5.88 -4.39 3.23
N LEU A 77 -4.93 -3.91 4.03
CA LEU A 77 -4.14 -4.75 4.93
C LEU A 77 -4.93 -5.25 6.13
N SER A 78 -5.89 -4.49 6.66
CA SER A 78 -6.77 -4.94 7.75
C SER A 78 -7.66 -6.12 7.34
N SER A 79 -7.84 -6.35 6.03
CA SER A 79 -8.54 -7.54 5.53
C SER A 79 -7.69 -8.82 5.66
N PHE A 80 -6.39 -8.67 5.93
CA PHE A 80 -5.40 -9.74 6.01
C PHE A 80 -4.88 -9.96 7.43
N VAL A 81 -4.86 -8.89 8.24
CA VAL A 81 -4.42 -8.94 9.63
C VAL A 81 -5.56 -9.48 10.49
N ASN A 82 -5.36 -10.65 11.10
CA ASN A 82 -6.15 -11.03 12.27
C ASN A 82 -5.84 -10.02 13.39
N PRO A 83 -6.81 -9.64 14.23
CA PRO A 83 -6.63 -8.60 15.27
C PRO A 83 -5.52 -8.90 16.30
N SER A 84 -4.83 -10.04 16.21
CA SER A 84 -3.67 -10.42 17.00
C SER A 84 -2.36 -9.71 16.63
N ASP A 85 -2.23 -9.14 15.41
CA ASP A 85 -0.97 -8.53 14.93
C ASP A 85 -1.05 -6.99 14.82
N ALA A 86 -2.12 -6.38 15.33
CA ALA A 86 -2.40 -4.94 15.24
C ALA A 86 -1.73 -4.10 16.35
N GLU A 87 -0.59 -4.51 16.88
CA GLU A 87 0.24 -3.71 17.79
C GLU A 87 1.67 -3.58 17.24
N ASP A 88 1.88 -2.64 16.32
CA ASP A 88 3.04 -1.73 16.34
C ASP A 88 2.83 -0.65 15.29
N THR A 89 2.33 0.52 15.71
CA THR A 89 2.60 1.86 15.14
C THR A 89 1.74 2.88 15.89
N THR A 90 2.04 3.05 17.19
CA THR A 90 1.70 4.30 17.89
C THR A 90 2.99 5.03 18.20
N ASP A 91 3.27 6.02 17.34
CA ASP A 91 3.74 7.36 17.66
C ASP A 91 4.49 7.55 19.00
N GLN A 92 5.78 7.87 18.92
CA GLN A 92 6.42 8.75 19.91
C GLN A 92 7.05 9.95 19.20
N ASN A 93 6.18 10.86 18.78
CA ASN A 93 6.52 12.27 18.61
C ASN A 93 6.64 12.92 20.01
N GLU A 94 7.76 12.71 20.71
CA GLU A 94 8.09 13.51 21.90
C GLU A 94 8.82 14.79 21.50
N ILE A 95 8.04 15.86 21.53
CA ILE A 95 8.43 17.26 21.65
C ILE A 95 9.46 17.40 22.79
N LYS A 96 10.66 17.90 22.50
CA LYS A 96 11.50 18.55 23.51
C LYS A 96 11.63 20.04 23.22
N LYS A 97 11.07 20.80 24.17
CA LYS A 97 11.20 22.24 24.42
C LYS A 97 12.62 22.75 24.29
#